data_AF-A0A516KI26-F1
#
_entry.id   AF-A0A516KI26-F1
#
_cell.length_a   1.000
_cell.length_b   1.000
_cell.length_c   1.000
_cell.angle_alpha   90.00
_cell.angle_beta   90.00
_cell.angle_gamma   90.00
#
_symmetry.space_group_name_H-M   'P 1'
#
loop_
_entity.id
_entity.type
_entity.pdbx_description
1 polymer ?
#
loop_
_entity_poly.entity_id
_entity_poly.type
_entity_poly.pdbx_seq_one_letter_code
_entity_poly.pdbx_strand_id
1 'polypeptide(L)' 'MGRDDHKGKSRNKLAQTPKYEKTTDGIDVEFSRELADHEDIEAQARSKAADARAHKR' A
#
# COMPACT_ATOMS: atom_id res chain seq x y z
N MET A 1 11.83 -34.53 -20.39
CA MET A 1 11.24 -33.17 -20.29
C MET A 1 12.15 -32.35 -19.38
N GLY A 2 12.91 -31.45 -20.00
CA GLY A 2 14.03 -30.74 -19.39
C GLY A 2 13.59 -29.69 -18.37
N ARG A 3 14.30 -29.64 -17.25
CA ARG A 3 14.13 -28.68 -16.17
C ARG A 3 15.06 -27.46 -16.32
N ASP A 4 15.84 -27.41 -17.41
CA ASP A 4 17.02 -26.56 -17.53
C ASP A 4 16.89 -25.44 -18.59
N ASP A 5 15.69 -25.16 -19.10
CA ASP A 5 15.41 -24.04 -20.01
C ASP A 5 15.13 -22.71 -19.27
N HIS A 6 15.60 -22.57 -18.02
CA HIS A 6 15.49 -21.32 -17.24
C HIS A 6 16.55 -20.27 -17.64
N LYS A 7 16.87 -20.16 -18.93
CA LYS A 7 17.82 -19.15 -19.46
C LYS A 7 17.09 -17.86 -19.81
N GLY A 8 16.83 -17.06 -18.79
CA GLY A 8 16.39 -15.68 -18.95
C GLY A 8 16.04 -15.11 -17.59
N LYS A 9 17.01 -14.47 -16.92
CA LYS A 9 16.78 -13.73 -15.67
C LYS A 9 15.90 -12.53 -15.97
N SER A 10 14.60 -12.73 -16.15
CA SER A 10 13.64 -11.63 -16.15
C SER A 10 13.71 -11.02 -14.75
N ARG A 11 14.09 -9.75 -14.66
CA ARG A 11 14.20 -9.01 -13.39
C ARG A 11 12.84 -8.66 -12.78
N ASN A 12 11.77 -9.23 -13.32
CA ASN A 12 10.40 -8.97 -12.89
C ASN A 12 10.10 -9.82 -11.67
N LYS A 13 10.05 -9.17 -10.50
CA LYS A 13 9.77 -9.79 -9.20
C LYS A 13 8.47 -10.62 -9.17
N LEU A 14 7.55 -10.34 -10.08
CA LEU A 14 6.22 -10.94 -10.19
C LEU A 14 6.00 -11.58 -11.58
N ALA A 15 7.00 -12.30 -12.10
CA ALA A 15 6.89 -12.94 -13.42
C ALA A 15 5.85 -14.07 -13.44
N GLN A 16 5.76 -14.83 -12.34
CA GLN A 16 4.88 -16.00 -12.20
C GLN A 16 3.46 -15.65 -11.74
N THR A 17 3.22 -14.44 -11.23
CA THR A 17 1.86 -14.09 -10.81
C THR A 17 0.97 -13.86 -12.04
N PRO A 18 -0.32 -14.24 -11.98
CA PRO A 18 -1.30 -13.88 -12.99
C PRO A 18 -1.45 -12.36 -13.12
N LYS A 19 -1.74 -11.85 -14.32
CA LYS A 19 -1.82 -10.39 -14.57
C LYS A 19 -2.85 -9.67 -13.69
N TYR A 20 -3.96 -10.33 -13.35
CA TYR A 20 -5.02 -9.76 -12.51
C TYR A 20 -4.62 -9.64 -11.03
N GLU A 21 -3.60 -10.37 -10.58
CA GLU A 21 -3.01 -10.26 -9.24
C GLU A 21 -1.83 -9.27 -9.20
N LYS A 22 -1.41 -8.74 -10.35
CA LYS A 22 -0.36 -7.70 -10.45
C LYS A 22 -0.91 -6.28 -10.36
N THR A 23 -2.23 -6.13 -10.27
CA THR A 23 -2.86 -4.82 -10.10
C THR A 23 -2.43 -4.23 -8.76
N THR A 24 -2.19 -2.93 -8.79
CA THR A 24 -1.45 -2.15 -7.80
C THR A 24 -1.96 -2.36 -6.38
N ASP A 25 -1.03 -2.50 -5.44
CA ASP A 25 -1.26 -2.77 -4.01
C ASP A 25 -2.10 -1.70 -3.27
N GLY A 26 -2.54 -0.65 -3.97
CA GLY A 26 -3.37 0.43 -3.43
C GLY A 26 -4.36 0.91 -4.48
N ILE A 27 -5.64 0.90 -4.13
CA ILE A 27 -6.64 1.73 -4.78
C ILE A 27 -6.54 3.09 -4.09
N ASP A 28 -6.26 4.14 -4.87
CA ASP A 28 -6.28 5.51 -4.34
C ASP A 28 -7.74 5.90 -4.09
N VAL A 29 -8.19 5.80 -2.84
CA VAL A 29 -9.54 6.20 -2.40
C VAL A 29 -9.41 7.46 -1.56
N GLU A 30 -10.19 8.50 -1.88
CA GLU A 30 -10.19 9.73 -1.09
C GLU A 30 -10.85 9.52 0.28
N PHE A 31 -10.31 10.18 1.32
CA PHE A 31 -10.88 10.16 2.65
C PHE A 31 -12.28 10.80 2.64
N SER A 32 -13.29 10.06 3.12
CA SER A 32 -14.63 10.59 3.35
C SER A 32 -14.97 10.55 4.83
N ARG A 33 -15.39 11.70 5.39
CA ARG A 33 -15.68 11.82 6.82
C ARG A 33 -16.95 11.08 7.24
N GLU A 34 -17.89 10.90 6.32
CA GLU A 34 -19.18 10.24 6.58
C GLU A 34 -19.06 8.72 6.68
N LEU A 35 -18.04 8.13 6.04
CA LEU A 35 -17.74 6.70 6.13
C LEU A 35 -16.71 6.38 7.22
N ALA A 36 -16.06 7.40 7.78
CA ALA A 36 -15.06 7.23 8.82
C ALA A 36 -15.70 6.67 10.09
N ASP A 37 -15.09 5.63 10.63
CA ASP A 37 -15.50 5.08 11.91
C ASP A 37 -14.93 5.90 13.08
N HIS A 38 -15.21 5.46 14.30
CA HIS A 38 -14.71 6.14 15.49
C HIS A 38 -13.18 6.10 15.57
N GLU A 39 -12.56 5.00 15.16
CA GLU A 39 -11.11 4.81 15.23
C GLU A 39 -10.39 5.73 14.25
N ASP A 40 -10.93 5.89 13.04
CA ASP A 40 -10.45 6.82 12.02
C ASP A 40 -10.39 8.27 12.54
N ILE A 41 -11.45 8.70 13.23
CA ILE A 41 -11.54 10.06 13.80
C ILE A 41 -10.50 10.25 14.90
N GLU A 42 -10.35 9.28 15.79
CA GLU A 42 -9.34 9.35 16.85
C GLU A 42 -7.91 9.33 16.28
N ALA A 43 -7.65 8.52 15.26
CA ALA A 43 -6.36 8.44 14.60
C ALA A 43 -5.98 9.80 13.99
N GLN A 44 -6.92 10.48 13.33
CA GLN A 44 -6.70 11.84 12.82
C GLN A 44 -6.39 12.84 13.93
N ALA A 45 -7.09 12.77 15.05
CA ALA A 45 -6.83 13.65 16.20
C ALA A 45 -5.43 13.41 16.79
N ARG A 46 -5.02 12.15 16.93
CA ARG A 46 -3.68 11.76 17.39
C ARG A 46 -2.59 12.24 16.43
N SER A 47 -2.80 12.10 15.12
CA SER A 47 -1.86 12.58 14.10
C SER A 47 -1.63 14.09 14.21
N LYS A 48 -2.73 14.88 14.25
CA LYS A 48 -2.64 16.34 14.38
C LYS A 48 -1.90 16.77 15.66
N ALA A 49 -2.13 16.07 16.78
CA ALA A 49 -1.42 16.34 18.02
C ALA A 49 0.09 15.99 17.93
N ALA A 50 0.45 14.94 17.21
CA ALA A 50 1.85 14.59 16.96
C ALA A 50 2.54 15.64 16.09
N ASP A 51 1.92 16.07 14.99
CA ASP A 51 2.46 17.11 14.11
C ASP A 51 2.67 18.43 14.86
N ALA A 52 1.69 18.84 15.68
CA ALA A 52 1.82 20.03 16.51
C ALA A 52 2.99 19.96 17.50
N ARG A 53 3.33 18.76 17.99
CA ARG A 53 4.52 18.56 18.84
C ARG A 53 5.80 18.62 18.02
N ALA A 54 5.82 18.02 16.84
CA ALA A 54 6.98 18.01 15.95
C ALA A 54 7.35 19.43 15.49
N HIS A 55 6.35 20.25 15.15
CA HIS A 55 6.55 21.64 14.72
C HIS A 55 6.92 22.62 15.84
N LYS A 56 6.78 22.21 17.11
CA LYS A 56 7.21 23.02 18.28
C LYS A 56 8.67 22.78 18.69
N ARG A 57 9.38 21.89 17.99
CA ARG A 57 10.84 21.68 18.14
C ARG A 57 11.61 22.59 17.20
#